data_AF-A0A0C3DVY1-F1
#
_entry.id   AF-A0A0C3DVY1-F1
#
_cell.length_a   1.000
_cell.length_b   1.000
_cell.length_c   1.000
_cell.angle_alpha   90.00
_cell.angle_beta   90.00
_cell.angle_gamma   90.00
#
_symmetry.space_group_name_H-M   'P 1'
#
loop_
_entity.id
_entity.type
_entity.pdbx_description
1 polymer ?
#
loop_
_entity_poly.entity_id
_entity_poly.type
_entity_poly.pdbx_seq_one_letter_code
_entity_poly.pdbx_strand_id
1 'polypeptide(L)'
;DNTLHERWTRDFGGKGESDGRFAPFNLEMDWRLAEWAIKSGVGHKQLDCLLRMPGLVERAELSYSNTQNLHQFIEDIPAHASWKSLSMSFKDTPDEKYMLHYQCPLEAIKALLRDPALANHIMYKPKWIFMNANKDKRVYNEMWTGRW
;
A
#
# COMPACT_ATOMS: atom_id res chain seq x y z
N ASP A 1 -20.30 6.00 -5.27
CA ASP A 1 -19.30 7.04 -4.99
C ASP A 1 -18.91 7.00 -3.52
N ASN A 2 -17.88 6.22 -3.20
CA ASN A 2 -17.30 6.28 -1.86
C ASN A 2 -16.46 7.55 -1.77
N THR A 3 -16.65 8.35 -0.73
CA THR A 3 -15.93 9.62 -0.59
C THR A 3 -14.44 9.32 -0.35
N LEU A 4 -13.56 10.23 -0.81
CA LEU A 4 -12.10 10.09 -0.67
C LEU A 4 -11.69 9.80 0.78
N HIS A 5 -12.45 10.35 1.74
CA HIS A 5 -12.32 10.09 3.17
C HIS A 5 -12.49 8.60 3.58
N GLU A 6 -13.43 7.88 2.96
CA GLU A 6 -13.67 6.45 3.21
C GLU A 6 -12.54 5.58 2.66
N ARG A 7 -11.99 5.96 1.49
CA ARG A 7 -10.82 5.27 0.89
C ARG A 7 -9.57 5.46 1.76
N TRP A 8 -9.35 6.66 2.28
CA TRP A 8 -8.24 7.01 3.17
C TRP A 8 -8.22 6.23 4.49
N THR A 9 -9.37 6.11 5.15
CA THR A 9 -9.47 5.39 6.42
C THR A 9 -9.15 3.89 6.26
N ARG A 10 -9.50 3.32 5.10
CA ARG A 10 -9.22 1.93 4.75
C ARG A 10 -7.75 1.68 4.44
N ASP A 11 -7.13 2.57 3.67
CA ASP A 11 -5.80 2.34 3.10
C ASP A 11 -4.66 2.74 4.10
N PHE A 12 -4.92 3.66 5.05
CA PHE A 12 -3.87 4.21 5.95
C PHE A 12 -4.16 4.14 7.46
N GLY A 13 -5.26 3.52 7.91
CA GLY A 13 -5.69 3.51 9.33
C GLY A 13 -4.83 2.71 10.33
N GLY A 14 -3.68 2.15 9.93
CA GLY A 14 -2.83 1.28 10.76
C GLY A 14 -1.63 1.99 11.40
N LYS A 15 -1.48 1.90 12.73
CA LYS A 15 -0.29 2.38 13.48
C LYS A 15 0.90 1.41 13.38
N GLY A 16 2.09 1.91 13.03
CA GLY A 16 3.39 1.25 13.27
C GLY A 16 4.61 2.18 13.01
N GLU A 17 5.86 1.74 13.28
CA GLU A 17 7.21 2.42 13.18
C GLU A 17 8.15 2.22 11.94
N SER A 18 8.62 3.31 11.31
CA SER A 18 9.24 3.50 9.95
C SER A 18 10.29 2.47 9.47
N ASP A 19 10.32 2.05 8.19
CA ASP A 19 11.11 2.69 7.10
C ASP A 19 10.49 2.56 5.68
N GLY A 20 9.18 2.29 5.61
CA GLY A 20 8.42 2.20 4.35
C GLY A 20 6.91 2.44 4.52
N ARG A 21 6.51 2.93 5.69
CA ARG A 21 5.09 3.00 6.10
C ARG A 21 4.36 4.21 5.54
N PHE A 22 5.10 5.27 5.23
CA PHE A 22 4.53 6.48 4.65
C PHE A 22 4.68 6.50 3.12
N ALA A 23 5.23 5.44 2.51
CA ALA A 23 5.21 5.32 1.05
C ALA A 23 3.74 5.44 0.57
N PRO A 24 3.48 6.27 -0.46
CA PRO A 24 4.45 6.86 -1.38
C PRO A 24 5.02 8.22 -0.98
N PHE A 25 4.61 8.82 0.13
CA PHE A 25 5.10 10.13 0.61
C PHE A 25 6.60 10.11 0.93
N ASN A 26 7.27 11.24 0.72
CA ASN A 26 8.72 11.35 0.91
C ASN A 26 9.12 11.26 2.38
N LEU A 27 8.30 11.85 3.26
CA LEU A 27 8.55 11.93 4.69
C LEU A 27 7.27 11.71 5.49
N GLU A 28 7.41 11.40 6.77
CA GLU A 28 6.28 11.36 7.70
C GLU A 28 5.55 12.71 7.78
N MET A 29 6.29 13.82 7.76
CA MET A 29 5.70 15.17 7.79
C MET A 29 4.84 15.47 6.56
N ASP A 30 5.26 14.96 5.40
CA ASP A 30 4.55 15.05 4.12
C ASP A 30 3.20 14.30 4.20
N TRP A 31 3.21 13.07 4.73
CA TRP A 31 1.99 12.30 4.98
C TRP A 31 1.08 12.94 6.04
N ARG A 32 1.63 13.40 7.18
CA ARG A 32 0.84 13.98 8.28
C ARG A 32 0.11 15.26 7.86
N LEU A 33 0.74 16.09 7.02
CA LEU A 33 0.10 17.32 6.53
C LEU A 33 -1.07 16.98 5.58
N ALA A 34 -0.89 15.99 4.70
CA ALA A 34 -1.95 15.49 3.83
C ALA A 34 -3.11 14.89 4.64
N GLU A 35 -2.80 14.02 5.62
CA GLU A 35 -3.78 13.39 6.50
C GLU A 35 -4.58 14.45 7.28
N TRP A 36 -3.90 15.43 7.87
CA TRP A 36 -4.53 16.52 8.61
C TRP A 36 -5.47 17.35 7.73
N ALA A 37 -5.03 17.73 6.53
CA ALA A 37 -5.82 18.55 5.61
C ALA A 37 -7.13 17.85 5.21
N ILE A 38 -7.05 16.54 4.97
CA ILE A 38 -8.18 15.70 4.57
C ILE A 38 -9.13 15.48 5.76
N LYS A 39 -8.61 15.08 6.93
CA LYS A 39 -9.42 14.85 8.14
C LYS A 39 -10.11 16.11 8.65
N SER A 40 -9.47 17.26 8.47
CA SER A 40 -10.02 18.56 8.88
C SER A 40 -10.99 19.14 7.85
N GLY A 41 -11.17 18.50 6.69
CA GLY A 41 -12.06 18.98 5.63
C GLY A 41 -11.66 20.34 5.07
N VAL A 42 -10.37 20.64 5.01
CA VAL A 42 -9.86 21.93 4.52
C VAL A 42 -10.26 22.10 3.05
N GLY A 43 -10.88 23.24 2.71
CA GLY A 43 -11.24 23.51 1.33
C GLY A 43 -10.00 23.65 0.44
N HIS A 44 -10.05 23.17 -0.80
CA HIS A 44 -8.88 23.14 -1.70
C HIS A 44 -8.18 24.50 -1.83
N LYS A 45 -8.96 25.58 -1.89
CA LYS A 45 -8.42 26.96 -1.96
C LYS A 45 -7.61 27.34 -0.71
N GLN A 46 -8.02 26.88 0.47
CA GLN A 46 -7.34 27.19 1.73
C GLN A 46 -6.03 26.40 1.84
N LEU A 47 -6.05 25.13 1.42
CA LEU A 47 -4.84 24.30 1.36
C LEU A 47 -3.85 24.86 0.32
N ASP A 48 -4.32 25.29 -0.85
CA ASP A 48 -3.46 25.95 -1.85
C ASP A 48 -2.83 27.25 -1.32
N CYS A 49 -3.59 28.05 -0.57
CA CYS A 49 -3.05 29.24 0.09
C CYS A 49 -1.94 28.89 1.09
N LEU A 50 -2.12 27.82 1.88
CA LEU A 50 -1.10 27.32 2.80
C LEU A 50 0.15 26.88 2.04
N LEU A 51 0.00 26.05 1.01
CA LEU A 51 1.11 25.48 0.23
C LEU A 51 1.87 26.54 -0.59
N ARG A 52 1.21 27.65 -0.94
CA ARG A 52 1.85 28.80 -1.60
C ARG A 52 2.71 29.64 -0.67
N MET A 53 2.68 29.41 0.65
CA MET A 53 3.56 30.12 1.58
C MET A 53 5.03 29.85 1.24
N PRO A 54 5.84 30.91 0.99
CA PRO A 54 7.21 30.73 0.52
C PRO A 54 8.05 29.97 1.54
N GLY A 55 8.75 28.94 1.06
CA GLY A 55 9.61 28.08 1.87
C GLY A 55 8.91 26.98 2.66
N LEU A 56 7.57 26.89 2.67
CA LEU A 56 6.87 25.81 3.39
C LEU A 56 7.11 24.45 2.72
N VAL A 57 6.86 24.35 1.41
CA VAL A 57 7.03 23.11 0.62
C VAL A 57 8.48 22.63 0.67
N GLU A 58 9.44 23.56 0.56
CA GLU A 58 10.88 23.27 0.58
C GLU A 58 11.36 22.81 1.95
N ARG A 59 10.91 23.46 3.04
CA ARG A 59 11.33 23.10 4.41
C ARG A 59 10.66 21.85 4.94
N ALA A 60 9.44 21.57 4.51
CA ALA A 60 8.71 20.35 4.89
C ALA A 60 8.92 19.20 3.89
N GLU A 61 9.70 19.43 2.82
CA GLU A 61 10.02 18.47 1.75
C GLU A 61 8.78 17.72 1.23
N LEU A 62 7.70 18.48 0.99
CA LEU A 62 6.43 17.90 0.58
C LEU A 62 6.50 17.31 -0.83
N SER A 63 5.83 16.18 -1.06
CA SER A 63 5.71 15.54 -2.37
C SER A 63 4.72 16.26 -3.30
N TYR A 64 3.97 17.23 -2.78
CA TYR A 64 2.95 17.98 -3.50
C TYR A 64 3.07 19.50 -3.25
N SER A 65 2.77 20.28 -4.29
CA SER A 65 2.86 21.75 -4.26
C SER A 65 1.50 22.47 -4.25
N ASN A 66 0.42 21.73 -4.50
CA ASN A 66 -0.96 22.23 -4.43
C ASN A 66 -1.90 21.04 -4.17
N THR A 67 -3.16 21.36 -3.89
CA THR A 67 -4.21 20.38 -3.58
C THR A 67 -4.46 19.44 -4.76
N GLN A 68 -4.42 19.93 -6.00
CA GLN A 68 -4.60 19.09 -7.19
C GLN A 68 -3.49 18.03 -7.31
N ASN A 69 -2.24 18.41 -7.08
CA ASN A 69 -1.10 17.50 -7.09
C ASN A 69 -1.19 16.49 -5.96
N LEU A 70 -1.66 16.91 -4.76
CA LEU A 70 -1.94 15.98 -3.67
C LEU A 70 -3.02 14.95 -4.09
N HIS A 71 -4.12 15.39 -4.68
CA HIS A 71 -5.17 14.48 -5.16
C HIS A 71 -4.68 13.53 -6.24
N GLN A 72 -3.92 14.03 -7.20
CA GLN A 72 -3.35 13.20 -8.26
C GLN A 72 -2.38 12.17 -7.70
N PHE A 73 -1.52 12.59 -6.77
CA PHE A 73 -0.59 11.72 -6.07
C PHE A 73 -1.30 10.59 -5.32
N ILE A 74 -2.45 10.88 -4.71
CA ILE A 74 -3.30 9.89 -4.03
C ILE A 74 -3.97 8.94 -5.03
N GLU A 75 -4.46 9.44 -6.16
CA GLU A 75 -5.10 8.60 -7.18
C GLU A 75 -4.09 7.70 -7.89
N ASP A 76 -2.83 8.13 -8.00
CA ASP A 76 -1.73 7.32 -8.52
C ASP A 76 -1.36 6.16 -7.58
N ILE A 77 -1.82 6.18 -6.32
CA ILE A 77 -1.63 5.06 -5.38
C ILE A 77 -2.44 3.87 -5.90
N PRO A 78 -1.77 2.74 -6.22
CA PRO A 78 -2.44 1.56 -6.72
C PRO A 78 -3.51 1.10 -5.73
N ALA A 79 -4.75 0.97 -6.20
CA ALA A 79 -5.79 0.40 -5.36
C ALA A 79 -5.39 -1.01 -4.90
N HIS A 80 -5.51 -1.29 -3.60
CA HIS A 80 -5.41 -2.65 -3.10
C HIS A 80 -6.47 -3.54 -3.74
N ALA A 81 -6.18 -4.84 -3.87
CA ALA A 81 -7.16 -5.80 -4.35
C ALA A 81 -8.37 -5.81 -3.41
N SER A 82 -9.56 -5.57 -3.97
CA SER A 82 -10.79 -5.54 -3.17
C SER A 82 -11.17 -6.95 -2.70
N TRP A 83 -11.48 -7.04 -1.40
CA TRP A 83 -12.10 -8.24 -0.84
C TRP A 83 -13.52 -8.40 -1.37
N LYS A 84 -13.85 -9.63 -1.78
CA LYS A 84 -15.18 -10.06 -2.19
C LYS A 84 -15.67 -11.12 -1.23
N SER A 85 -16.98 -11.16 -1.05
CA SER A 85 -17.65 -12.11 -0.16
C SER A 85 -18.68 -12.89 -0.95
N LEU A 86 -18.68 -14.21 -0.84
CA LEU A 86 -19.66 -15.09 -1.46
C LEU A 86 -20.28 -15.98 -0.39
N SER A 87 -21.61 -16.00 -0.32
CA SER A 87 -22.33 -16.98 0.49
C SER A 87 -22.63 -18.20 -0.38
N MET A 88 -22.22 -19.39 0.06
CA MET A 88 -22.49 -20.65 -0.63
C MET A 88 -22.92 -21.73 0.34
N SER A 89 -23.73 -22.68 -0.13
CA SER A 89 -24.06 -23.92 0.57
C SER A 89 -23.63 -25.12 -0.28
N PHE A 90 -23.35 -26.24 0.37
CA PHE A 90 -23.03 -27.49 -0.32
C PHE A 90 -24.32 -28.26 -0.61
N LYS A 91 -24.31 -29.07 -1.68
CA LYS A 91 -25.49 -29.87 -2.06
C LYS A 91 -25.90 -30.85 -0.95
N ASP A 92 -24.92 -31.33 -0.19
CA ASP A 92 -25.13 -32.32 0.87
C ASP A 92 -25.64 -31.68 2.17
N THR A 93 -25.45 -30.37 2.33
CA THR A 93 -25.87 -29.58 3.51
C THR A 93 -26.45 -28.23 3.07
N PRO A 94 -27.66 -28.22 2.46
CA PRO A 94 -28.24 -27.02 1.84
C PRO A 94 -28.62 -25.94 2.88
N ASP A 95 -28.88 -26.34 4.12
CA ASP A 95 -29.28 -25.45 5.21
C ASP A 95 -28.08 -24.71 5.84
N GLU A 96 -26.85 -25.20 5.60
CA GLU A 96 -25.64 -24.57 6.10
C GLU A 96 -25.06 -23.59 5.08
N LYS A 97 -24.93 -22.33 5.49
CA LYS A 97 -24.34 -21.26 4.67
C LYS A 97 -22.92 -20.95 5.11
N TYR A 98 -22.01 -21.02 4.16
CA TYR A 98 -20.60 -20.70 4.31
C TYR A 98 -20.31 -19.37 3.64
N MET A 99 -19.55 -18.51 4.33
CA MET A 99 -19.07 -17.25 3.79
C MET A 99 -17.63 -17.39 3.33
N LEU A 100 -17.41 -17.27 2.03
CA LEU A 100 -16.09 -17.25 1.41
C LEU A 100 -15.65 -15.80 1.19
N HIS A 101 -14.54 -15.41 1.80
CA HIS A 101 -13.86 -14.16 1.49
C HIS A 101 -12.69 -14.43 0.55
N TYR A 102 -12.65 -13.74 -0.59
CA TYR A 102 -11.62 -13.94 -1.60
C TYR A 102 -11.26 -12.64 -2.31
N GLN A 103 -10.11 -12.61 -2.97
CA GLN A 103 -9.66 -11.51 -3.83
C GLN A 103 -9.41 -12.04 -5.24
N CYS A 104 -9.45 -11.17 -6.25
CA CYS A 104 -8.98 -11.54 -7.58
C CYS A 104 -7.46 -11.80 -7.51
N PRO A 105 -6.97 -13.01 -7.86
CA PRO A 105 -5.55 -13.34 -7.73
C PRO A 105 -4.63 -12.40 -8.51
N LEU A 106 -5.03 -12.00 -9.71
CA LEU A 106 -4.26 -11.07 -10.54
C LEU A 106 -4.17 -9.68 -9.91
N GLU A 107 -5.25 -9.18 -9.33
CA GLU A 107 -5.24 -7.87 -8.66
C GLU A 107 -4.46 -7.91 -7.35
N ALA A 108 -4.54 -9.03 -6.61
CA ALA A 108 -3.75 -9.23 -5.40
C ALA A 108 -2.24 -9.24 -5.71
N ILE A 109 -1.83 -9.97 -6.75
CA ILE A 109 -0.43 -10.00 -7.20
C ILE A 109 0.02 -8.61 -7.65
N LYS A 110 -0.78 -7.90 -8.46
CA LYS A 110 -0.45 -6.53 -8.87
C LYS A 110 -0.31 -5.58 -7.69
N ALA A 111 -1.18 -5.68 -6.69
CA ALA A 111 -1.10 -4.87 -5.48
C ALA A 111 0.19 -5.16 -4.70
N LEU A 112 0.51 -6.44 -4.48
CA LEU A 112 1.75 -6.84 -3.79
C LEU A 112 3.02 -6.39 -4.52
N LEU A 113 3.04 -6.53 -5.85
CA LEU A 113 4.21 -6.14 -6.67
C LEU A 113 4.40 -4.63 -6.79
N ARG A 114 3.35 -3.84 -6.56
CA ARG A 114 3.41 -2.38 -6.61
C ARG A 114 3.68 -1.74 -5.26
N ASP A 115 3.58 -2.48 -4.17
CA ASP A 115 3.84 -1.99 -2.82
C ASP A 115 5.34 -1.76 -2.61
N PRO A 116 5.80 -0.50 -2.47
CA PRO A 116 7.21 -0.20 -2.25
C PRO A 116 7.76 -0.81 -0.97
N ALA A 117 6.92 -1.01 0.06
CA ALA A 117 7.33 -1.65 1.31
C ALA A 117 7.75 -3.12 1.10
N LEU A 118 7.22 -3.77 0.06
CA LEU A 118 7.57 -5.14 -0.30
C LEU A 118 8.70 -5.23 -1.33
N ALA A 119 9.16 -4.12 -1.91
CA ALA A 119 10.15 -4.11 -2.98
C ALA A 119 11.43 -4.88 -2.63
N ASN A 120 11.91 -4.75 -1.38
CA ASN A 120 13.11 -5.45 -0.90
C ASN A 120 12.91 -6.95 -0.66
N HIS A 121 11.66 -7.41 -0.59
CA HIS A 121 11.29 -8.80 -0.34
C HIS A 121 10.95 -9.56 -1.63
N ILE A 122 10.77 -8.86 -2.76
CA ILE A 122 10.42 -9.49 -4.04
C ILE A 122 11.70 -10.00 -4.74
N MET A 123 11.78 -11.31 -4.95
CA MET A 123 12.88 -11.96 -5.67
C MET A 123 12.49 -12.29 -7.11
N TYR A 124 13.11 -11.59 -8.07
CA TYR A 124 12.87 -11.78 -9.51
C TYR A 124 13.79 -12.82 -10.16
N LYS A 125 14.86 -13.22 -9.46
CA LYS A 125 15.83 -14.18 -9.97
C LYS A 125 16.15 -15.27 -8.96
N PRO A 126 16.45 -16.50 -9.42
CA PRO A 126 17.06 -17.51 -8.59
C PRO A 126 18.23 -16.97 -7.79
N LYS A 127 18.32 -17.38 -6.53
CA LYS A 127 19.54 -17.19 -5.75
C LYS A 127 19.80 -18.41 -4.91
N TRP A 128 21.07 -18.81 -4.89
CA TRP A 128 21.51 -19.95 -4.12
C TRP A 128 21.78 -19.51 -2.68
N ILE A 129 21.10 -20.15 -1.74
CA ILE A 129 21.27 -19.91 -0.31
C ILE A 129 22.01 -21.12 0.27
N PHE A 130 23.04 -20.85 1.07
CA PHE A 130 23.86 -21.87 1.72
C PHE A 130 23.86 -21.63 3.23
N MET A 131 23.95 -22.71 4.01
CA MET A 131 23.97 -22.63 5.48
C MET A 131 25.28 -22.05 6.04
N ASN A 132 26.36 -22.13 5.29
CA ASN A 132 27.70 -21.73 5.73
C ASN A 132 28.49 -21.04 4.59
N ALA A 133 29.56 -20.33 4.97
CA ALA A 133 30.43 -19.63 4.02
C ALA A 133 31.12 -20.57 3.02
N ASN A 134 31.37 -21.82 3.42
CA ASN A 134 31.98 -22.86 2.58
C ASN A 134 31.05 -23.37 1.46
N LYS A 135 29.75 -23.04 1.52
CA LYS A 135 28.73 -23.43 0.52
C LYS A 135 28.53 -24.95 0.38
N ASP A 136 28.80 -25.71 1.45
CA ASP A 136 28.73 -27.18 1.42
C ASP A 136 27.29 -27.71 1.41
N LYS A 137 26.37 -26.98 2.06
CA LYS A 137 24.97 -27.36 2.20
C LYS A 137 24.04 -26.26 1.69
N ARG A 138 23.31 -26.57 0.61
CA ARG A 138 22.32 -25.68 0.00
C ARG A 138 20.96 -25.78 0.70
N VAL A 139 20.28 -24.65 0.81
CA VAL A 139 18.93 -24.53 1.39
C VAL A 139 17.91 -24.38 0.26
N TYR A 140 16.82 -25.14 0.36
CA TYR A 140 15.68 -25.13 -0.58
C TYR A 140 14.40 -24.89 0.21
N ASN A 141 14.02 -23.63 0.38
CA ASN A 141 12.84 -23.24 1.17
C ASN A 141 11.76 -22.61 0.30
N GLU A 142 12.17 -21.72 -0.60
CA GLU A 142 11.27 -21.01 -1.50
C GLU A 142 11.40 -21.52 -2.92
N MET A 143 10.35 -21.28 -3.71
CA MET A 143 10.37 -21.55 -5.14
C MET A 143 11.67 -21.03 -5.72
N TRP A 144 12.08 -19.76 -5.54
CA TRP A 144 13.30 -19.16 -6.10
C TRP A 144 14.67 -19.62 -5.52
N THR A 145 14.71 -20.60 -4.61
CA THR A 145 15.97 -21.21 -4.10
C THR A 145 16.38 -22.57 -4.69
N GLY A 146 15.47 -23.28 -5.38
CA GLY A 146 15.68 -24.44 -6.25
C GLY A 146 16.53 -24.27 -7.53
N ARG A 147 16.53 -25.33 -8.35
CA ARG A 147 17.22 -25.41 -9.64
C ARG A 147 16.17 -25.33 -10.75
N TRP A 148 16.11 -24.21 -11.47
CA TRP A 148 15.45 -24.06 -12.77
C TRP A 148 16.46 -23.51 -13.77
#